data_AF-A0A9D8C5S8-F1
#
_entry.id   AF-A0A9D8C5S8-F1
#
_cell.length_a   1.000
_cell.length_b   1.000
_cell.length_c   1.000
_cell.angle_alpha   90.00
_cell.angle_beta   90.00
_cell.angle_gamma   90.00
#
_symmetry.space_group_name_H-M   'P 1'
#
loop_
_entity.id
_entity.type
_entity.pdbx_description
1 polymer ?
#
loop_
_entity_poly.entity_id
_entity_poly.type
_entity_poly.pdbx_seq_one_letter_code
_entity_poly.pdbx_strand_id
1 'polypeptide(L)'
;MGQRDPAIPIVAALEVNMDLTGIKRSSRPTKLRTKQIMVVDEDAATRAVVRETLEPLGYGIIGASICADGIKALAEVVIDLVIADIFMSSTISTASGVTWGIQEVRKHQASTKVVALSASWGVDSGRNLADSARRMGADLVLTKPLSAPEVEEAVLSLLGGPIEMAELAS
;
A
#
# COMPACT_ATOMS: atom_id res chain seq x y z
N MET A 1 2.83 -41.26 -9.67
CA MET A 1 3.41 -40.09 -8.98
C MET A 1 2.98 -38.86 -9.75
N GLY A 2 2.13 -38.05 -9.15
CA GLY A 2 1.54 -36.86 -9.74
C GLY A 2 0.74 -36.20 -8.64
N GLN A 3 1.48 -35.66 -7.66
CA GLN A 3 0.93 -35.08 -6.46
C GLN A 3 0.13 -33.84 -6.87
N ARG A 4 -1.18 -33.92 -6.63
CA ARG A 4 -2.16 -32.85 -6.83
C ARG A 4 -1.75 -31.68 -5.94
N ASP A 5 -1.71 -30.48 -6.53
CA ASP A 5 -1.71 -29.24 -5.76
C ASP A 5 -2.96 -29.21 -4.85
N PRO A 6 -2.81 -28.91 -3.55
CA PRO A 6 -3.93 -28.92 -2.63
C PRO A 6 -4.85 -27.72 -2.88
N ALA A 7 -6.12 -28.04 -3.11
CA ALA A 7 -7.23 -27.11 -3.19
C ALA A 7 -7.29 -26.16 -1.98
N ILE A 8 -7.56 -24.89 -2.26
CA ILE A 8 -7.93 -23.86 -1.28
C ILE A 8 -9.16 -24.37 -0.51
N PRO A 9 -9.16 -24.43 0.83
CA PRO A 9 -10.35 -24.81 1.57
C PRO A 9 -11.35 -23.65 1.55
N ILE A 10 -12.43 -23.81 0.78
CA ILE A 10 -13.66 -23.03 0.95
C ILE A 10 -14.37 -23.62 2.17
N VAL A 11 -14.16 -23.01 3.35
CA VAL A 11 -14.96 -23.35 4.52
C VAL A 11 -16.25 -22.55 4.46
N ALA A 12 -17.34 -23.27 4.18
CA ALA A 12 -18.71 -22.81 4.35
C ALA A 12 -18.99 -22.57 5.85
N ALA A 13 -19.63 -21.46 6.17
CA ALA A 13 -20.39 -21.31 7.41
C ALA A 13 -21.75 -20.72 7.05
N LEU A 14 -22.73 -21.61 6.96
CA LEU A 14 -24.15 -21.31 7.10
C LEU A 14 -24.36 -20.90 8.55
N GLU A 15 -24.87 -19.70 8.81
CA GLU A 15 -25.68 -19.47 10.01
C GLU A 15 -26.90 -18.62 9.62
N VAL A 16 -28.04 -19.28 9.69
CA VAL A 16 -29.38 -18.68 9.68
C VAL A 16 -29.57 -18.02 11.04
N ASN A 17 -29.92 -16.75 11.08
CA ASN A 17 -30.59 -16.16 12.24
C ASN A 17 -31.59 -15.10 11.77
N MET A 18 -32.88 -15.45 11.86
CA MET A 18 -33.99 -14.52 11.91
C MET A 18 -34.01 -13.85 13.28
N ASP A 19 -34.07 -12.53 13.32
CA ASP A 19 -34.56 -11.80 14.49
C ASP A 19 -35.51 -10.68 14.03
N LEU A 20 -36.69 -10.64 14.65
CA LEU A 20 -37.88 -9.84 14.31
C LEU A 20 -38.01 -8.59 15.20
N THR A 21 -36.90 -7.97 15.62
CA THR A 21 -36.94 -6.75 16.44
C THR A 21 -36.26 -5.57 15.74
N GLY A 22 -37.01 -4.48 15.58
CA GLY A 22 -36.72 -3.34 14.71
C GLY A 22 -35.57 -2.42 15.15
N ILE A 23 -34.34 -2.94 15.25
CA ILE A 23 -33.12 -2.13 15.40
C ILE A 23 -32.42 -2.05 14.03
N LYS A 24 -32.43 -0.86 13.41
CA LYS A 24 -31.85 -0.63 12.09
C LYS A 24 -30.31 -0.71 12.12
N ARG A 25 -29.82 -1.82 11.55
CA ARG A 25 -28.52 -2.04 10.87
C ARG A 25 -27.27 -1.77 11.71
N SER A 26 -26.85 -2.79 12.44
CA SER A 26 -25.44 -3.03 12.68
C SER A 26 -24.71 -3.13 11.34
N SER A 27 -23.78 -2.21 11.08
CA SER A 27 -22.75 -2.45 10.07
C SER A 27 -21.97 -3.66 10.55
N ARG A 28 -22.24 -4.84 9.95
CA ARG A 28 -21.40 -6.03 10.13
C ARG A 28 -19.94 -5.58 9.99
N PRO A 29 -19.02 -5.94 10.90
CA PRO A 29 -17.61 -5.78 10.61
C PRO A 29 -17.34 -6.58 9.34
N THR A 30 -17.09 -5.88 8.24
CA THR A 30 -16.57 -6.49 7.03
C THR A 30 -15.30 -7.21 7.44
N LYS A 31 -15.28 -8.53 7.29
CA LYS A 31 -14.12 -9.40 7.51
C LYS A 31 -12.83 -8.62 7.24
N LEU A 32 -12.08 -8.31 8.29
CA LEU A 32 -10.93 -7.41 8.19
C LEU A 32 -9.89 -8.12 7.33
N ARG A 33 -9.67 -7.62 6.11
CA ARG A 33 -8.67 -8.17 5.18
C ARG A 33 -7.33 -7.53 5.48
N THR A 34 -6.25 -8.32 5.37
CA THR A 34 -4.88 -7.80 5.41
C THR A 34 -4.72 -6.67 4.38
N LYS A 35 -4.42 -5.46 4.85
CA LYS A 35 -4.22 -4.30 3.98
C LYS A 35 -2.95 -4.50 3.15
N GLN A 36 -3.04 -4.24 1.86
CA GLN A 36 -1.94 -4.43 0.92
C GLN A 36 -1.23 -3.10 0.66
N ILE A 37 0.08 -3.07 0.85
CA ILE A 37 0.94 -1.91 0.62
C ILE A 37 1.93 -2.27 -0.49
N MET A 38 1.98 -1.45 -1.52
CA MET A 38 2.94 -1.58 -2.60
C MET A 38 4.09 -0.60 -2.42
N VAL A 39 5.33 -1.08 -2.49
CA VAL A 39 6.54 -0.25 -2.52
C VAL A 39 7.21 -0.32 -3.88
N VAL A 40 7.39 0.84 -4.54
CA VAL A 40 7.99 0.96 -5.86
C VAL A 40 9.26 1.81 -5.76
N ASP A 41 10.40 1.17 -5.85
CA ASP A 41 11.70 1.82 -5.70
C ASP A 41 12.79 0.96 -6.35
N GLU A 42 13.77 1.56 -7.02
CA GLU A 42 14.90 0.80 -7.55
C GLU A 42 15.86 0.35 -6.43
N ASP A 43 15.93 1.12 -5.34
CA ASP A 43 16.76 0.82 -4.18
C ASP A 43 16.18 -0.33 -3.34
N ALA A 44 16.91 -1.45 -3.33
CA ALA A 44 16.54 -2.63 -2.55
C ALA A 44 16.54 -2.37 -1.04
N ALA A 45 17.39 -1.46 -0.55
CA ALA A 45 17.43 -1.11 0.87
C ALA A 45 16.14 -0.42 1.29
N THR A 46 15.65 0.54 0.49
CA THR A 46 14.36 1.18 0.72
C THR A 46 13.21 0.15 0.73
N ARG A 47 13.16 -0.78 -0.23
CA ARG A 47 12.14 -1.84 -0.23
C ARG A 47 12.25 -2.78 0.97
N ALA A 48 13.47 -3.04 1.46
CA ALA A 48 13.70 -3.87 2.63
C ALA A 48 13.20 -3.18 3.90
N VAL A 49 13.55 -1.91 4.12
CA VAL A 49 13.07 -1.12 5.28
C VAL A 49 11.55 -1.12 5.36
N VAL A 50 10.85 -0.87 4.25
CA VAL A 50 9.38 -0.89 4.22
C VAL A 50 8.83 -2.26 4.60
N ARG A 51 9.40 -3.32 4.03
CA ARG A 51 8.98 -4.70 4.31
C ARG A 51 9.18 -5.07 5.78
N GLU A 52 10.41 -4.93 6.27
CA GLU A 52 10.82 -5.32 7.61
C GLU A 52 10.11 -4.51 8.70
N THR A 53 9.70 -3.28 8.39
CA THR A 53 8.92 -2.44 9.31
C THR A 53 7.45 -2.84 9.35
N LEU A 54 6.83 -3.13 8.20
CA LEU A 54 5.36 -3.20 8.11
C LEU A 54 4.79 -4.62 8.09
N GLU A 55 5.53 -5.63 7.61
CA GLU A 55 5.08 -7.02 7.67
C GLU A 55 4.82 -7.49 9.11
N PRO A 56 5.69 -7.20 10.11
CA PRO A 56 5.44 -7.58 11.50
C PRO A 56 4.18 -6.93 12.10
N LEU A 57 3.74 -5.79 11.53
CA LEU A 57 2.52 -5.09 11.92
C LEU A 57 1.27 -5.64 11.24
N GLY A 58 1.39 -6.71 10.45
CA GLY A 58 0.25 -7.38 9.81
C GLY A 58 -0.17 -6.78 8.47
N TYR A 59 0.68 -5.97 7.82
CA TYR A 59 0.47 -5.51 6.45
C TYR A 59 1.04 -6.49 5.43
N GLY A 60 0.37 -6.65 4.29
CA GLY A 60 0.91 -7.39 3.15
C GLY A 60 1.74 -6.46 2.27
N ILE A 61 2.99 -6.81 1.97
CA ILE A 61 3.92 -5.95 1.24
C ILE A 61 4.23 -6.51 -0.16
N ILE A 62 3.92 -5.71 -1.19
CA ILE A 62 4.24 -6.00 -2.59
C ILE A 62 5.38 -5.08 -3.01
N GLY A 63 6.55 -5.66 -3.32
CA GLY A 63 7.71 -4.89 -3.77
C GLY A 63 7.84 -4.90 -5.29
N ALA A 64 8.04 -3.73 -5.90
CA ALA A 64 8.37 -3.57 -7.30
C ALA A 64 9.66 -2.75 -7.44
N SER A 65 10.62 -3.23 -8.24
CA SER A 65 11.85 -2.49 -8.53
C SER A 65 11.69 -1.54 -9.71
N ILE A 66 10.60 -1.65 -10.47
CA ILE A 66 10.27 -0.82 -11.62
C ILE A 66 8.78 -0.49 -11.66
N CYS A 67 8.45 0.65 -12.25
CA CYS A 67 7.09 1.14 -12.41
C CYS A 67 6.16 0.12 -13.12
N ALA A 68 6.66 -0.56 -14.16
CA ALA A 68 5.87 -1.49 -14.96
C ALA A 68 5.30 -2.66 -14.14
N ASP A 69 6.05 -3.15 -13.17
CA ASP A 69 5.59 -4.24 -12.30
C ASP A 69 4.56 -3.73 -11.29
N GLY A 70 4.68 -2.47 -10.85
CA GLY A 70 3.69 -1.81 -10.01
C GLY A 70 2.33 -1.67 -10.67
N ILE A 71 2.24 -1.33 -11.97
CA ILE A 71 0.92 -1.26 -12.65
C ILE A 71 0.27 -2.62 -12.75
N LYS A 72 1.06 -3.66 -13.12
CA LYS A 72 0.51 -5.02 -13.26
C LYS A 72 -0.14 -5.43 -11.94
N ALA A 73 0.53 -5.15 -10.81
CA ALA A 73 -0.03 -5.38 -9.49
C ALA A 73 -1.31 -4.54 -9.23
N LEU A 74 -1.34 -3.26 -9.63
CA LEU A 74 -2.54 -2.40 -9.51
C LEU A 74 -3.74 -2.90 -10.33
N ALA A 75 -3.52 -3.66 -11.40
CA ALA A 75 -4.58 -4.26 -12.21
C ALA A 75 -5.13 -5.56 -11.61
N GLU A 76 -4.33 -6.26 -10.80
CA GLU A 76 -4.64 -7.61 -10.30
C GLU A 76 -5.04 -7.64 -8.82
N VAL A 77 -4.54 -6.70 -8.01
CA VAL A 77 -4.66 -6.70 -6.55
C VAL A 77 -5.23 -5.37 -6.06
N VAL A 78 -6.14 -5.40 -5.09
CA VAL A 78 -6.59 -4.19 -4.38
C VAL A 78 -5.48 -3.69 -3.46
N ILE A 79 -4.95 -2.50 -3.73
CA ILE A 79 -3.87 -1.86 -2.99
C ILE A 79 -4.44 -0.75 -2.12
N ASP A 80 -4.15 -0.81 -0.81
CA ASP A 80 -4.60 0.20 0.15
C ASP A 80 -3.66 1.42 0.17
N LEU A 81 -2.36 1.20 -0.02
CA LEU A 81 -1.34 2.25 -0.04
C LEU A 81 -0.23 1.94 -1.04
N VAL A 82 0.22 2.95 -1.77
CA VAL A 82 1.44 2.92 -2.59
C VAL A 82 2.48 3.84 -1.97
N ILE A 83 3.70 3.33 -1.80
CA ILE A 83 4.91 4.08 -1.43
C ILE A 83 5.82 4.05 -2.66
N ALA A 84 6.06 5.20 -3.31
CA ALA A 84 6.78 5.22 -4.58
C ALA A 84 7.89 6.29 -4.63
N ASP A 85 9.05 5.93 -5.17
CA ASP A 85 10.11 6.89 -5.49
C ASP A 85 9.70 7.84 -6.62
N ILE A 86 9.87 9.13 -6.33
CA ILE A 86 9.61 10.24 -7.23
C ILE A 86 10.67 10.28 -8.35
N PHE A 87 11.91 9.87 -8.09
CA PHE A 87 13.03 10.04 -9.01
C PHE A 87 13.40 8.82 -9.85
N MET A 88 12.56 7.77 -9.91
CA MET A 88 12.84 6.60 -10.75
C MET A 88 13.28 7.01 -12.17
N SER A 89 14.55 6.74 -12.46
CA SER A 89 15.29 7.27 -13.61
C SER A 89 14.58 7.01 -14.92
N SER A 90 14.45 8.07 -15.72
CA SER A 90 13.78 8.18 -17.02
C SER A 90 14.36 7.32 -18.16
N THR A 91 15.21 6.33 -17.87
CA THR A 91 16.09 5.71 -18.87
C THR A 91 15.71 4.29 -19.29
N ILE A 92 14.67 3.68 -18.68
CA ILE A 92 14.02 2.51 -19.26
C ILE A 92 12.51 2.75 -19.30
N SER A 93 12.01 2.96 -20.53
CA SER A 93 10.61 2.85 -20.97
C SER A 93 9.65 3.99 -20.54
N THR A 94 9.65 5.05 -21.35
CA THR A 94 8.50 5.89 -21.74
C THR A 94 7.56 6.45 -20.66
N ALA A 95 7.73 7.76 -20.45
CA ALA A 95 6.82 8.75 -19.88
C ALA A 95 6.61 8.76 -18.36
N SER A 96 7.16 9.82 -17.73
CA SER A 96 6.74 10.39 -16.45
C SER A 96 7.17 9.69 -15.15
N GLY A 97 8.37 9.99 -14.66
CA GLY A 97 8.62 9.98 -13.22
C GLY A 97 7.58 10.83 -12.47
N VAL A 98 7.14 10.38 -11.30
CA VAL A 98 6.07 10.94 -10.41
C VAL A 98 4.68 11.12 -11.01
N THR A 99 4.59 11.79 -12.16
CA THR A 99 3.34 12.14 -12.84
C THR A 99 2.60 10.89 -13.25
N TRP A 100 3.31 9.80 -13.58
CA TRP A 100 2.69 8.53 -13.90
C TRP A 100 2.23 7.77 -12.66
N GLY A 101 3.05 7.68 -11.60
CA GLY A 101 2.70 6.87 -10.42
C GLY A 101 1.37 7.26 -9.78
N ILE A 102 1.19 8.54 -9.43
CA ILE A 102 -0.03 8.99 -8.76
C ILE A 102 -1.23 8.95 -9.73
N GLN A 103 -1.07 9.39 -10.98
CA GLN A 103 -2.18 9.40 -11.94
C GLN A 103 -2.61 7.99 -12.32
N GLU A 104 -1.68 7.05 -12.54
CA GLU A 104 -2.00 5.65 -12.83
C GLU A 104 -2.66 4.97 -11.64
N VAL A 105 -2.19 5.23 -10.42
CA VAL A 105 -2.89 4.76 -9.21
C VAL A 105 -4.32 5.28 -9.19
N ARG A 106 -4.55 6.58 -9.43
CA ARG A 106 -5.90 7.15 -9.44
C ARG A 106 -6.77 6.62 -10.58
N LYS A 107 -6.20 6.27 -11.74
CA LYS A 107 -6.91 5.65 -12.87
C LYS A 107 -7.39 4.23 -12.55
N HIS A 108 -6.56 3.43 -11.87
CA HIS A 108 -6.88 2.04 -11.54
C HIS A 108 -7.69 1.93 -10.25
N GLN A 109 -7.31 2.68 -9.21
CA GLN A 109 -7.84 2.58 -7.86
C GLN A 109 -7.90 3.96 -7.17
N ALA A 110 -9.03 4.65 -7.34
CA ALA A 110 -9.21 6.01 -6.83
C ALA A 110 -9.03 6.14 -5.30
N SER A 111 -9.34 5.09 -4.52
CA SER A 111 -9.26 5.08 -3.06
C SER A 111 -7.87 4.79 -2.47
N THR A 112 -6.91 4.33 -3.28
CA THR A 112 -5.57 3.94 -2.82
C THR A 112 -4.79 5.14 -2.31
N LYS A 113 -4.20 5.05 -1.13
CA LYS A 113 -3.36 6.12 -0.59
C LYS A 113 -2.02 6.17 -1.30
N VAL A 114 -1.40 7.34 -1.37
CA VAL A 114 -0.07 7.50 -2.00
C VAL A 114 0.88 8.27 -1.11
N VAL A 115 2.00 7.63 -0.75
CA VAL A 115 3.18 8.23 -0.15
C VAL A 115 4.25 8.35 -1.22
N ALA A 116 4.76 9.55 -1.43
CA ALA A 116 5.83 9.79 -2.38
C ALA A 116 7.19 9.86 -1.65
N LEU A 117 8.23 9.21 -2.18
CA LEU A 117 9.58 9.26 -1.64
C LEU A 117 10.41 10.25 -2.44
N SER A 118 10.96 11.26 -1.77
CA SER A 118 11.80 12.30 -2.39
C SER A 118 13.26 12.12 -2.02
N ALA A 119 14.17 12.37 -2.97
CA ALA A 119 15.59 12.48 -2.67
C ALA A 119 15.90 13.86 -2.08
N SER A 120 16.75 13.92 -1.06
CA SER A 120 17.22 15.18 -0.49
C SER A 120 18.39 15.73 -1.32
N TRP A 121 18.12 16.43 -2.41
CA TRP A 121 19.15 17.09 -3.22
C TRP A 121 18.92 18.61 -3.18
N GLY A 122 19.54 19.30 -2.21
CA GLY A 122 19.45 20.75 -2.04
C GLY A 122 18.11 21.22 -1.44
N VAL A 123 18.18 22.06 -0.40
CA VAL A 123 17.01 22.58 0.33
C VAL A 123 15.97 23.27 -0.58
N ASP A 124 16.41 23.85 -1.69
CA ASP A 124 15.54 24.51 -2.67
C ASP A 124 14.92 23.55 -3.68
N SER A 125 15.65 22.53 -4.15
CA SER A 125 15.11 21.57 -5.14
C SER A 125 14.23 20.50 -4.48
N GLY A 126 14.53 20.10 -3.25
CA GLY A 126 13.74 19.13 -2.48
C GLY A 126 12.36 19.66 -2.05
N ARG A 127 12.27 20.93 -1.63
CA ARG A 127 10.98 21.56 -1.29
C ARG A 127 10.05 21.66 -2.50
N ASN A 128 10.57 22.12 -3.63
CA ASN A 128 9.80 22.24 -4.88
C ASN A 128 9.22 20.89 -5.33
N LEU A 129 9.96 19.81 -5.09
CA LEU A 129 9.53 18.46 -5.47
C LEU A 129 8.45 17.90 -4.55
N ALA A 130 8.62 18.04 -3.24
CA ALA A 130 7.61 17.63 -2.26
C ALA A 130 6.29 18.39 -2.50
N ASP A 131 6.38 19.69 -2.76
CA ASP A 131 5.21 20.52 -3.10
C ASP A 131 4.55 20.07 -4.40
N SER A 132 5.35 19.70 -5.41
CA SER A 132 4.84 19.16 -6.67
C SER A 132 4.14 17.81 -6.47
N ALA A 133 4.72 16.90 -5.69
CA ALA A 133 4.11 15.60 -5.37
C ALA A 133 2.77 15.76 -4.66
N ARG A 134 2.67 16.68 -3.68
CA ARG A 134 1.42 17.01 -3.00
C ARG A 134 0.37 17.57 -3.97
N ARG A 135 0.77 18.50 -4.84
CA ARG A 135 -0.13 19.06 -5.89
C ARG A 135 -0.64 18.00 -6.87
N MET A 136 0.13 16.94 -7.09
CA MET A 136 -0.27 15.82 -7.94
C MET A 136 -1.18 14.80 -7.24
N GLY A 137 -1.44 14.96 -5.93
CA GLY A 137 -2.37 14.11 -5.19
C GLY A 137 -1.73 13.01 -4.34
N ALA A 138 -0.44 13.16 -4.00
CA ALA A 138 0.17 12.38 -2.92
C ALA A 138 -0.48 12.77 -1.59
N ASP A 139 -0.85 11.76 -0.80
CA ASP A 139 -1.39 11.95 0.55
C ASP A 139 -0.28 12.37 1.52
N LEU A 140 0.95 11.84 1.36
CA LEU A 140 2.14 12.20 2.13
C LEU A 140 3.41 12.19 1.27
N VAL A 141 4.46 12.85 1.78
CA VAL A 141 5.80 12.83 1.19
C VAL A 141 6.82 12.51 2.28
N LEU A 142 7.65 11.51 2.06
CA LEU A 142 8.81 11.18 2.90
C LEU A 142 10.10 11.52 2.15
N THR A 143 11.17 11.73 2.89
CA THR A 143 12.51 11.98 2.35
C THR A 143 13.38 10.76 2.56
N LYS A 144 14.11 10.35 1.53
CA LYS A 144 15.17 9.34 1.67
C LYS A 144 16.38 9.95 2.40
N PRO A 145 17.13 9.16 3.20
CA PRO A 145 16.89 7.74 3.51
C PRO A 145 15.69 7.54 4.44
N LEU A 146 14.94 6.45 4.23
CA LEU A 146 13.81 6.10 5.09
C LEU A 146 14.27 5.47 6.39
N SER A 147 13.66 5.89 7.50
CA SER A 147 13.73 5.18 8.77
C SER A 147 12.45 4.39 9.06
N ALA A 148 12.56 3.30 9.81
CA ALA A 148 11.42 2.52 10.29
C ALA A 148 10.33 3.37 10.98
N PRO A 149 10.63 4.28 11.93
CA PRO A 149 9.59 5.09 12.58
C PRO A 149 8.85 6.01 11.60
N GLU A 150 9.54 6.59 10.61
CA GLU A 150 8.90 7.45 9.60
C GLU A 150 7.93 6.65 8.71
N VAL A 151 8.32 5.43 8.33
CA VAL A 151 7.47 4.53 7.54
C VAL A 151 6.24 4.11 8.33
N GLU A 152 6.43 3.71 9.59
CA GLU A 152 5.35 3.30 10.48
C GLU A 152 4.35 4.44 10.71
N GLU A 153 4.83 5.64 11.09
CA GLU A 153 3.99 6.81 11.33
C GLU A 153 3.19 7.20 10.09
N ALA A 154 3.83 7.20 8.91
CA ALA A 154 3.16 7.52 7.65
C ALA A 154 2.02 6.52 7.36
N VAL A 155 2.26 5.22 7.54
CA VAL A 155 1.25 4.19 7.29
C VAL A 155 0.10 4.28 8.29
N LEU A 156 0.41 4.43 9.58
CA LEU A 156 -0.60 4.57 10.63
C LEU A 156 -1.50 5.79 10.42
N SER A 157 -0.93 6.91 9.99
CA SER A 157 -1.70 8.14 9.74
C SER A 157 -2.66 8.02 8.54
N LEU A 158 -2.34 7.20 7.54
CA LEU A 158 -3.12 7.07 6.30
C LEU A 158 -4.09 5.89 6.31
N LEU A 159 -3.70 4.76 6.90
CA LEU A 159 -4.49 3.54 6.93
C LEU A 159 -5.12 3.27 8.31
N GLY A 160 -4.75 4.03 9.34
CA GLY A 160 -5.10 3.72 10.73
C GLY A 160 -4.17 2.68 11.35
N GLY A 161 -4.44 2.34 12.61
CA GLY A 161 -3.76 1.25 13.32
C GLY A 161 -3.84 -0.07 12.55
N PRO A 162 -2.89 -1.00 12.80
CA PRO A 162 -3.02 -2.34 12.27
C PRO A 162 -4.39 -2.90 12.65
N ILE A 163 -4.92 -3.75 11.78
CA ILE A 163 -6.07 -4.56 12.13
C ILE A 163 -5.64 -5.36 13.35
N GLU A 164 -6.10 -4.97 14.54
CA GLU A 164 -6.05 -5.87 15.67
C GLU A 164 -6.83 -7.10 15.22
N MET A 165 -6.09 -8.18 14.98
CA MET A 165 -6.66 -9.51 15.05
C MET A 165 -7.12 -9.63 16.50
N ALA A 166 -8.38 -9.23 16.73
CA ALA A 166 -9.04 -9.35 18.01
C ALA A 166 -8.63 -10.69 18.61
N GLU A 167 -8.06 -10.66 19.82
CA GLU A 167 -7.64 -11.83 20.59
C GLU A 167 -8.71 -12.92 20.51
N LEU A 168 -8.53 -13.84 19.57
CA LEU A 168 -9.21 -15.12 19.51
C LEU A 168 -8.28 -16.14 20.15
N ALA A 169 -7.96 -15.92 21.43
CA ALA A 169 -7.51 -16.92 22.41
C ALA A 169 -7.05 -16.21 23.69
N SER A 170 -7.91 -16.11 24.70
CA SER A 170 -7.95 -17.14 25.76
C SER A 170 -9.12 -16.94 26.72
#